data_AF-A0A7Y2PYR0-F1
#
_entry.id   AF-A0A7Y2PYR0-F1
#
_cell.length_a   1.000
_cell.length_b   1.000
_cell.length_c   1.000
_cell.angle_alpha   90.00
_cell.angle_beta   90.00
_cell.angle_gamma   90.00
#
_symmetry.space_group_name_H-M   'P 1'
#
loop_
_entity.id
_entity.type
_entity.pdbx_description
1 polymer ?
#
loop_
_entity_poly.entity_id
_entity_poly.type
_entity_poly.pdbx_seq_one_letter_code
_entity_poly.pdbx_strand_id
1 'polypeptide(L)'
;MLFLSNQEIPNKMIKIKHQPLIDDSISRESLTVFICNGSYFLTNITIFKNSYIDCWGLLTLEEFIQKVEQGWVTVELDDSDDLEISIFGVGEITSGFEYIPYKTNQDLITEVKDIIAQLNQQPDSSKRCWNAWHKYKKDQSENNRINLQQAYEAVPKHNRVYILKDQDLKDFPIRRAIYPNEGYSFQELLFSSEISKDLQNQIAENHHDLKSKSQEINMMQQLQQNLTELSSIKKKYEDDIQNFINQKLSEFHNEVNLPIQYLDVDIDNVQNNKRYKTHVSNFKIHINLEI
;
A
#
# COMPACT_ATOMS: atom_id res chain seq x y z
N MET A 1 -14.05 35.90 76.97
CA MET A 1 -15.29 36.31 76.28
C MET A 1 -14.89 36.69 74.87
N LEU A 2 -15.43 35.98 73.86
CA LEU A 2 -15.72 36.45 72.48
C LEU A 2 -14.51 36.82 71.60
N PHE A 3 -14.37 36.44 70.32
CA PHE A 3 -15.14 35.61 69.39
C PHE A 3 -14.18 35.17 68.27
N LEU A 4 -14.44 34.01 67.69
CA LEU A 4 -13.83 33.47 66.48
C LEU A 4 -14.11 34.39 65.27
N SER A 5 -13.13 34.58 64.38
CA SER A 5 -13.42 34.85 62.97
C SER A 5 -12.63 33.88 62.08
N ASN A 6 -13.35 32.89 61.56
CA ASN A 6 -12.95 32.10 60.41
C ASN A 6 -12.78 33.05 59.21
N GLN A 7 -11.60 33.05 58.60
CA GLN A 7 -11.47 33.43 57.20
C GLN A 7 -11.05 32.18 56.42
N GLU A 8 -11.99 31.71 55.61
CA GLU A 8 -11.82 30.68 54.62
C GLU A 8 -10.73 31.09 53.63
N ILE A 9 -9.66 30.29 53.54
CA ILE A 9 -8.69 30.38 52.46
C ILE A 9 -9.34 29.71 51.24
N PRO A 10 -9.54 30.40 50.11
CA PRO A 10 -10.10 29.77 48.93
C PRO A 10 -9.08 28.77 48.40
N ASN A 11 -9.50 27.50 48.40
CA ASN A 11 -8.77 26.35 47.89
C ASN A 11 -8.69 26.46 46.36
N LYS A 12 -7.77 27.30 45.86
CA LYS A 12 -7.49 27.39 44.43
C LYS A 12 -6.68 26.16 44.05
N MET A 13 -7.36 25.08 43.65
CA MET A 13 -6.75 23.96 42.95
C MET A 13 -6.02 24.52 41.73
N ILE A 14 -4.70 24.70 41.87
CA ILE A 14 -3.83 24.89 40.73
C ILE A 14 -3.75 23.51 40.07
N LYS A 15 -4.61 23.25 39.09
CA LYS A 15 -4.36 22.20 38.09
C LYS A 15 -3.12 22.64 37.31
N ILE A 16 -1.95 22.30 37.80
CA ILE A 16 -0.72 22.35 37.01
C ILE A 16 -0.90 21.26 35.96
N LYS A 17 -1.43 21.62 34.79
CA LYS A 17 -1.21 20.84 33.58
C LYS A 17 0.29 20.91 33.35
N HIS A 18 1.03 19.87 33.74
CA HIS A 18 2.37 19.65 33.22
C HIS A 18 2.20 19.41 31.71
N GLN A 19 2.19 20.49 30.93
CA GLN A 19 2.64 20.43 29.55
C GLN A 19 4.15 20.18 29.65
N PRO A 20 4.66 19.02 29.23
CA PRO A 20 6.09 18.86 29.14
C PRO A 20 6.60 19.92 28.17
N LEU A 21 7.60 20.67 28.61
CA LEU A 21 8.35 21.58 27.76
C LEU A 21 8.97 20.70 26.66
N ILE A 22 8.36 20.74 25.47
CA ILE A 22 8.92 20.10 24.29
C ILE A 22 10.12 20.95 23.92
N ASP A 23 11.29 20.49 24.32
CA ASP A 23 12.55 21.09 23.92
C ASP A 23 12.77 20.81 22.43
N ASP A 24 12.97 21.87 21.64
CA ASP A 24 13.29 21.78 20.21
C ASP A 24 14.59 21.00 19.93
N SER A 25 15.39 20.69 20.96
CA SER A 25 16.55 19.79 20.87
C SER A 25 16.21 18.30 20.83
N ILE A 26 14.95 17.91 21.06
CA ILE A 26 14.53 16.50 21.07
C ILE A 26 14.28 16.04 19.63
N SER A 27 15.10 15.08 19.18
CA SER A 27 14.93 14.39 17.89
C SER A 27 13.52 13.81 17.78
N ARG A 28 12.85 14.15 16.67
CA ARG A 28 11.45 13.83 16.40
C ARG A 28 11.23 13.60 14.91
N GLU A 29 10.18 12.87 14.61
CA GLU A 29 9.66 12.66 13.25
C GLU A 29 8.16 12.94 13.23
N SER A 30 7.58 13.09 12.03
CA SER A 30 6.15 13.36 11.89
C SER A 30 5.50 12.42 10.88
N LEU A 31 4.28 11.98 11.19
CA LEU A 31 3.46 11.19 10.30
C LEU A 31 2.10 11.85 10.10
N THR A 32 1.59 11.81 8.88
CA THR A 32 0.24 12.27 8.57
C THR A 32 -0.77 11.16 8.83
N VAL A 33 -1.84 11.49 9.55
CA VAL A 33 -2.94 10.61 9.94
C VAL A 33 -4.25 11.39 9.93
N PHE A 34 -5.37 10.68 10.06
CA PHE A 34 -6.66 11.26 10.41
C PHE A 34 -6.95 11.08 11.90
N ILE A 35 -7.49 12.13 12.52
CA ILE A 35 -8.09 12.04 13.87
C ILE A 35 -9.60 12.11 13.73
N CYS A 36 -10.31 11.13 14.31
CA CYS A 36 -11.76 11.10 14.37
C CYS A 36 -12.25 11.73 15.68
N ASN A 37 -12.86 12.91 15.59
CA ASN A 37 -13.42 13.62 16.73
C ASN A 37 -14.75 14.29 16.35
N GLY A 38 -15.74 13.48 16.03
CA GLY A 38 -17.02 13.91 15.44
C GLY A 38 -16.95 13.93 13.91
N SER A 39 -15.91 14.57 13.36
CA SER A 39 -15.51 14.49 11.95
C SER A 39 -14.04 14.05 11.83
N TYR A 40 -13.55 13.84 10.61
CA TYR A 40 -12.15 13.46 10.37
C TYR A 40 -11.27 14.70 10.15
N PHE A 41 -10.13 14.73 10.82
CA PHE A 41 -9.15 15.80 10.70
C PHE A 41 -7.83 15.26 10.17
N LEU A 42 -7.43 15.67 8.97
CA LEU A 42 -6.11 15.35 8.44
C LEU A 42 -5.07 16.19 9.19
N THR A 43 -4.17 15.51 9.92
CA THR A 43 -3.20 16.17 10.78
C THR A 43 -1.89 15.39 10.84
N ASN A 44 -0.85 16.04 11.39
CA ASN A 44 0.43 15.41 11.63
C ASN A 44 0.57 15.07 13.11
N ILE A 45 0.89 13.81 13.41
CA ILE A 45 1.37 13.42 14.73
C ILE A 45 2.88 13.60 14.80
N THR A 46 3.38 13.92 15.99
CA THR A 46 4.82 14.04 16.25
C THR A 46 5.27 12.90 17.15
N ILE A 47 6.29 12.17 16.71
CA ILE A 47 6.83 11.02 17.44
C ILE A 47 8.20 11.43 17.99
N PHE A 48 8.37 11.31 19.30
CA PHE A 48 9.59 11.72 19.99
C PHE A 48 10.49 10.53 20.29
N LYS A 49 11.80 10.78 20.39
CA LYS A 49 12.80 9.77 20.73
C LYS A 49 12.51 9.02 22.04
N ASN A 50 11.87 9.68 23.01
CA ASN A 50 11.50 9.09 24.30
C ASN A 50 10.19 8.26 24.24
N SER A 51 9.71 7.90 23.04
CA SER A 51 8.52 7.09 22.80
C SER A 51 7.18 7.75 23.13
N TYR A 52 7.17 9.05 23.44
CA TYR A 52 5.92 9.81 23.48
C TYR A 52 5.49 10.20 22.08
N ILE A 53 4.18 10.26 21.86
CA ILE A 53 3.56 10.70 20.62
C ILE A 53 2.64 11.87 20.96
N ASP A 54 2.86 13.03 20.34
CA ASP A 54 1.89 14.12 20.36
C ASP A 54 0.90 13.93 19.21
N CYS A 55 -0.33 13.64 19.60
CA CYS A 55 -1.47 13.44 18.73
C CYS A 55 -2.67 14.13 19.40
N TRP A 56 -2.73 15.45 19.28
CA TRP A 56 -3.68 16.32 19.99
C TRP A 56 -3.68 16.09 21.51
N GLY A 57 -2.47 15.91 22.04
CA GLY A 57 -2.25 15.44 23.39
C GLY A 57 -1.09 14.46 23.41
N LEU A 58 -0.31 14.52 24.49
CA LEU A 58 0.84 13.64 24.64
C LEU A 58 0.40 12.28 25.15
N LEU A 59 0.74 11.23 24.40
CA LEU A 59 0.39 9.84 24.66
C LEU A 59 1.65 8.98 24.78
N THR A 60 1.58 7.90 25.56
CA THR A 60 2.56 6.80 25.43
C THR A 60 2.28 5.97 24.18
N LEU A 61 3.21 5.09 23.81
CA LEU A 61 3.01 4.15 22.70
C LEU A 61 1.78 3.25 22.92
N GLU A 62 1.57 2.76 24.14
CA GLU A 62 0.42 1.93 24.49
C GLU A 62 -0.89 2.69 24.35
N GLU A 63 -0.95 3.92 24.84
CA GLU A 63 -2.12 4.79 24.71
C GLU A 63 -2.41 5.12 23.25
N PHE A 64 -1.37 5.39 22.45
CA PHE A 64 -1.50 5.61 21.01
C PHE A 64 -2.07 4.38 20.30
N ILE A 65 -1.57 3.17 20.60
CA ILE A 65 -2.11 1.93 20.02
C ILE A 65 -3.59 1.77 20.35
N GLN A 66 -3.99 1.98 21.60
CA GLN A 66 -5.40 1.91 22.00
C GLN A 66 -6.25 2.93 21.24
N LYS A 67 -5.74 4.14 21.01
CA LYS A 67 -6.41 5.17 20.22
C LYS A 67 -6.59 4.79 18.76
N VAL A 68 -5.62 4.10 18.17
CA VAL A 68 -5.72 3.55 16.82
C VAL A 68 -6.75 2.43 16.77
N GLU A 69 -6.72 1.49 17.72
CA GLU A 69 -7.68 0.38 17.82
C GLU A 69 -9.13 0.87 18.04
N GLN A 70 -9.31 2.02 18.69
CA GLN A 70 -10.61 2.67 18.88
C GLN A 70 -11.09 3.47 17.65
N GLY A 71 -10.27 3.58 16.60
CA GLY A 71 -10.56 4.41 15.42
C GLY A 71 -10.43 5.92 15.66
N TRP A 72 -9.92 6.34 16.82
CA TRP A 72 -9.72 7.76 17.11
C TRP A 72 -8.56 8.35 16.31
N VAL A 73 -7.50 7.56 16.09
CA VAL A 73 -6.47 7.83 15.07
C VAL A 73 -6.60 6.77 14.00
N THR A 74 -6.65 7.19 12.74
CA THR A 74 -6.77 6.24 11.63
C THR A 74 -6.06 6.72 10.38
N VAL A 75 -5.68 5.77 9.53
CA VAL A 75 -5.30 5.97 8.12
C VAL A 75 -6.24 5.24 7.18
N GLU A 76 -7.28 4.62 7.73
CA GLU A 76 -8.35 3.94 7.04
C GLU A 76 -9.63 4.74 7.33
N LEU A 77 -10.20 5.37 6.31
CA LEU A 77 -11.47 6.07 6.43
C LEU A 77 -12.59 5.08 6.12
N ASP A 78 -13.70 5.18 6.85
CA ASP A 78 -14.88 4.38 6.58
C ASP A 78 -15.57 4.86 5.31
N ASP A 79 -15.95 3.95 4.42
CA ASP A 79 -16.75 4.25 3.22
C ASP A 79 -18.18 4.69 3.62
N SER A 80 -18.35 5.95 4.00
CA SER A 80 -19.66 6.55 4.24
C SER A 80 -19.90 7.74 3.32
N ASP A 81 -21.09 7.80 2.74
CA ASP A 81 -21.51 8.87 1.82
C ASP A 81 -21.45 10.28 2.45
N ASP A 82 -21.47 10.35 3.78
CA ASP A 82 -21.45 11.57 4.59
C ASP A 82 -20.07 11.88 5.22
N LEU A 83 -18.98 11.32 4.67
CA LEU A 83 -17.61 11.61 5.12
C LEU A 83 -17.30 13.11 5.01
N GLU A 84 -17.01 13.73 6.15
CA GLU A 84 -16.49 15.09 6.25
C GLU A 84 -15.03 15.05 6.74
N ILE A 85 -14.13 15.54 5.90
CA ILE A 85 -12.69 15.63 6.19
C ILE A 85 -12.28 17.09 6.24
N SER A 86 -11.80 17.53 7.39
CA SER A 86 -11.17 18.84 7.57
C SER A 86 -9.66 18.74 7.35
N ILE A 87 -9.13 19.56 6.44
CA ILE A 87 -7.70 19.71 6.19
C ILE A 87 -7.28 21.09 6.67
N PHE A 88 -6.47 21.12 7.74
CA PHE A 88 -6.05 22.38 8.35
C PHE A 88 -5.35 23.29 7.35
N GLY A 89 -5.86 24.52 7.21
CA GLY A 89 -5.29 25.54 6.32
C GLY A 89 -5.61 25.36 4.84
N VAL A 90 -6.36 24.32 4.45
CA VAL A 90 -6.79 24.08 3.06
C VAL A 90 -8.30 24.23 2.93
N GLY A 91 -9.07 23.54 3.78
CA GLY A 91 -10.53 23.55 3.73
C GLY A 91 -11.14 22.22 4.13
N GLU A 92 -12.44 22.08 3.88
CA GLU A 92 -13.23 20.88 4.15
C GLU A 92 -13.54 20.15 2.84
N ILE A 93 -13.47 18.82 2.89
CA ILE A 93 -13.89 17.93 1.81
C ILE A 93 -15.14 17.20 2.29
N THR A 94 -16.21 17.31 1.51
CA THR A 94 -17.50 16.67 1.75
C THR A 94 -17.84 15.79 0.55
N SER A 95 -18.36 14.58 0.78
CA SER A 95 -19.09 13.67 -0.14
C SER A 95 -18.61 13.55 -1.61
N GLY A 96 -18.55 12.32 -2.14
CA GLY A 96 -18.30 12.10 -3.58
C GLY A 96 -16.83 12.06 -3.99
N PHE A 97 -15.93 11.86 -3.03
CA PHE A 97 -14.56 11.43 -3.28
C PHE A 97 -14.40 9.96 -2.89
N GLU A 98 -13.48 9.26 -3.55
CA GLU A 98 -13.08 7.92 -3.18
C GLU A 98 -11.73 8.01 -2.46
N TYR A 99 -11.63 7.44 -1.26
CA TYR A 99 -10.39 7.35 -0.51
C TYR A 99 -9.87 5.92 -0.53
N ILE A 100 -8.69 5.73 -1.12
CA ILE A 100 -8.03 4.42 -1.14
C ILE A 100 -6.83 4.49 -0.17
N PRO A 101 -6.89 3.83 0.99
CA PRO A 101 -5.77 3.81 1.93
C PRO A 101 -4.58 3.06 1.32
N TYR A 102 -3.41 3.71 1.28
CA TYR A 102 -2.17 3.07 0.83
C TYR A 102 -1.50 2.22 1.94
N LYS A 103 -1.98 2.33 3.19
CA LYS A 103 -1.51 1.59 4.36
C LYS A 103 -2.64 1.37 5.35
N THR A 104 -2.51 0.32 6.16
CA THR A 104 -3.49 -0.03 7.20
C THR A 104 -3.17 0.61 8.55
N ASN A 105 -4.12 0.60 9.48
CA ASN A 105 -3.87 1.03 10.86
C ASN A 105 -2.78 0.18 11.57
N GLN A 106 -2.68 -1.11 11.21
CA GLN A 106 -1.61 -1.97 11.72
C GLN A 106 -0.24 -1.59 11.13
N ASP A 107 -0.20 -1.18 9.87
CA ASP A 107 1.03 -0.63 9.25
C ASP A 107 1.44 0.67 9.95
N LEU A 108 0.49 1.57 10.26
CA LEU A 108 0.75 2.80 11.01
C LEU A 108 1.38 2.52 12.38
N ILE A 109 0.81 1.59 13.17
CA ILE A 109 1.38 1.21 14.47
C ILE A 109 2.83 0.71 14.31
N THR A 110 3.08 -0.06 13.25
CA THR A 110 4.41 -0.61 12.98
C THR A 110 5.39 0.48 12.55
N GLU A 111 4.98 1.43 11.72
CA GLU A 111 5.77 2.61 11.36
C GLU A 111 6.15 3.45 12.58
N VAL A 112 5.21 3.71 13.49
CA VAL A 112 5.49 4.46 14.72
C VAL A 112 6.56 3.75 15.55
N LYS A 113 6.46 2.42 15.69
CA LYS A 113 7.48 1.62 16.38
C LYS A 113 8.84 1.67 15.68
N ASP A 114 8.86 1.65 14.35
CA ASP A 114 10.08 1.73 13.57
C ASP A 114 10.73 3.12 13.67
N ILE A 115 9.95 4.20 13.64
CA ILE A 115 10.43 5.56 13.88
C ILE A 115 11.05 5.68 15.28
N ILE A 116 10.39 5.17 16.32
CA ILE A 116 10.94 5.14 17.68
C ILE A 116 12.27 4.38 17.70
N ALA A 117 12.35 3.23 17.02
CA ALA A 117 13.60 2.47 16.92
C ALA A 117 14.71 3.27 16.22
N GLN A 118 14.41 3.92 15.10
CA GLN A 118 15.34 4.76 14.34
C GLN A 118 15.86 5.95 15.17
N LEU A 119 14.97 6.66 15.87
CA LEU A 119 15.33 7.77 16.77
C LEU A 119 16.24 7.31 17.93
N ASN A 120 16.13 6.04 18.32
CA ASN A 120 16.98 5.40 19.32
C ASN A 120 18.17 4.62 18.74
N GLN A 121 18.45 4.76 17.44
CA GLN A 121 19.55 4.08 16.74
C GLN A 121 19.48 2.54 16.85
N GLN A 122 18.28 2.00 17.02
CA GLN A 122 17.99 0.57 17.02
C GLN A 122 17.58 0.13 15.61
N PRO A 123 17.80 -1.14 15.24
CA PRO A 123 17.36 -1.65 13.95
C PRO A 123 15.83 -1.66 13.87
N ASP A 124 15.26 -0.96 12.89
CA ASP A 124 13.85 -1.01 12.52
C ASP A 124 13.47 -2.37 11.88
N SER A 125 12.17 -2.56 11.58
CA SER A 125 11.66 -3.78 10.97
C SER A 125 12.39 -4.13 9.66
N SER A 126 12.60 -3.14 8.79
CA SER A 126 13.29 -3.30 7.50
C SER A 126 14.72 -3.80 7.68
N LYS A 127 15.46 -3.23 8.63
CA LYS A 127 16.84 -3.64 8.94
C LYS A 127 16.89 -5.02 9.58
N ARG A 128 15.92 -5.35 10.45
CA ARG A 128 15.76 -6.71 11.01
C ARG A 128 15.49 -7.74 9.91
N CYS A 129 14.59 -7.45 8.97
CA CYS A 129 14.30 -8.30 7.83
C CYS A 129 15.52 -8.47 6.91
N TRP A 130 16.20 -7.37 6.56
CA TRP A 130 17.43 -7.41 5.77
C TRP A 130 18.51 -8.30 6.41
N ASN A 131 18.70 -8.21 7.74
CA ASN A 131 19.63 -9.08 8.46
C ASN A 131 19.19 -10.55 8.41
N ALA A 132 17.89 -10.83 8.54
CA ALA A 132 17.34 -12.18 8.43
C ALA A 132 17.56 -12.77 7.02
N TRP A 133 17.39 -11.96 5.98
CA TRP A 133 17.64 -12.34 4.60
C TRP A 133 19.10 -12.75 4.38
N HIS A 134 20.05 -11.97 4.89
CA HIS A 134 21.47 -12.30 4.82
C HIS A 134 21.84 -13.58 5.57
N LYS A 135 21.17 -13.85 6.71
CA LYS A 135 21.36 -15.12 7.43
C LYS A 135 20.84 -16.30 6.62
N TYR A 136 19.62 -16.19 6.08
CA TYR A 136 19.03 -17.21 5.22
C TYR A 136 19.86 -17.47 3.96
N LYS A 137 20.42 -16.43 3.34
CA LYS A 137 21.30 -16.58 2.17
C LYS A 137 22.59 -17.35 2.48
N LYS A 138 23.12 -17.25 3.71
CA LYS A 138 24.30 -18.00 4.16
C LYS A 138 23.96 -19.43 4.56
N ASP A 139 22.81 -19.64 5.19
CA ASP A 139 22.30 -20.94 5.63
C ASP A 139 20.79 -21.01 5.38
N GLN A 140 20.40 -21.81 4.40
CA GLN A 140 19.01 -21.98 3.97
C GLN A 140 18.22 -22.98 4.83
N SER A 141 18.59 -23.14 6.09
CA SER A 141 17.85 -23.97 7.05
C SER A 141 16.41 -23.48 7.23
N GLU A 142 15.52 -24.43 7.54
CA GLU A 142 14.09 -24.14 7.76
C GLU A 142 13.87 -23.13 8.90
N ASN A 143 14.70 -23.19 9.94
CA ASN A 143 14.67 -22.22 11.04
C ASN A 143 15.00 -20.80 10.55
N ASN A 144 15.98 -20.64 9.66
CA ASN A 144 16.30 -19.33 9.08
C ASN A 144 15.21 -18.86 8.12
N ARG A 145 14.54 -19.77 7.40
CA ARG A 145 13.38 -19.45 6.56
C ARG A 145 12.21 -18.91 7.40
N ILE A 146 11.87 -19.57 8.51
CA ILE A 146 10.83 -19.12 9.45
C ILE A 146 11.19 -17.76 10.07
N ASN A 147 12.44 -17.59 10.50
CA ASN A 147 12.91 -16.31 11.04
C ASN A 147 12.82 -15.18 9.99
N LEU A 148 13.15 -15.47 8.74
CA LEU A 148 13.01 -14.53 7.63
C LEU A 148 11.53 -14.18 7.39
N GLN A 149 10.65 -15.18 7.39
CA GLN A 149 9.21 -14.98 7.22
C GLN A 149 8.65 -14.06 8.30
N GLN A 150 8.94 -14.34 9.58
CA GLN A 150 8.51 -13.51 10.70
C GLN A 150 9.05 -12.08 10.60
N ALA A 151 10.33 -11.92 10.26
CA ALA A 151 10.94 -10.61 10.12
C ALA A 151 10.37 -9.83 8.92
N TYR A 152 10.02 -10.49 7.83
CA TYR A 152 9.39 -9.91 6.64
C TYR A 152 7.94 -9.49 6.90
N GLU A 153 7.15 -10.34 7.57
CA GLU A 153 5.76 -10.04 7.91
C GLU A 153 5.65 -8.89 8.92
N ALA A 154 6.67 -8.68 9.75
CA ALA A 154 6.77 -7.55 10.67
C ALA A 154 7.10 -6.21 10.01
N VAL A 155 7.45 -6.17 8.72
CA VAL A 155 7.66 -4.92 7.96
C VAL A 155 6.30 -4.41 7.45
N PRO A 156 6.00 -3.09 7.57
CA PRO A 156 4.79 -2.51 6.99
C PRO A 156 4.65 -2.86 5.51
N LYS A 157 3.45 -3.25 5.06
CA LYS A 157 3.24 -3.83 3.72
C LYS A 157 3.82 -2.96 2.60
N HIS A 158 3.55 -1.66 2.62
CA HIS A 158 4.01 -0.70 1.61
C HIS A 158 5.53 -0.46 1.64
N ASN A 159 6.23 -0.86 2.71
CA ASN A 159 7.68 -0.73 2.83
C ASN A 159 8.45 -1.99 2.41
N ARG A 160 7.78 -3.14 2.31
CA ARG A 160 8.43 -4.43 2.02
C ARG A 160 9.22 -4.41 0.72
N VAL A 161 8.66 -3.79 -0.32
CA VAL A 161 9.30 -3.65 -1.64
C VAL A 161 10.66 -2.97 -1.61
N TYR A 162 10.99 -2.20 -0.57
CA TYR A 162 12.24 -1.45 -0.45
C TYR A 162 13.32 -2.16 0.37
N ILE A 163 13.03 -3.32 1.00
CA ILE A 163 13.94 -3.99 1.94
C ILE A 163 15.31 -4.29 1.32
N LEU A 164 15.35 -4.81 0.08
CA LEU A 164 16.60 -5.19 -0.59
C LEU A 164 17.33 -4.01 -1.23
N LYS A 165 16.67 -2.83 -1.33
CA LYS A 165 17.16 -1.65 -2.05
C LYS A 165 17.51 -1.92 -3.53
N ASP A 166 16.96 -2.99 -4.09
CA ASP A 166 17.03 -3.34 -5.50
C ASP A 166 15.71 -2.94 -6.15
N GLN A 167 15.74 -1.97 -7.07
CA GLN A 167 14.53 -1.41 -7.68
C GLN A 167 13.90 -2.36 -8.70
N ASP A 168 14.69 -3.27 -9.27
CA ASP A 168 14.22 -4.24 -10.25
C ASP A 168 13.58 -5.44 -9.55
N LEU A 169 14.30 -6.00 -8.58
CA LEU A 169 13.88 -7.21 -7.88
C LEU A 169 12.98 -6.95 -6.67
N LYS A 170 12.99 -5.74 -6.11
CA LYS A 170 12.21 -5.35 -4.92
C LYS A 170 12.35 -6.39 -3.80
N ASP A 171 11.24 -6.95 -3.33
CA ASP A 171 11.17 -8.01 -2.32
C ASP A 171 10.85 -9.40 -2.89
N PHE A 172 10.80 -9.54 -4.22
CA PHE A 172 10.50 -10.84 -4.87
C PHE A 172 11.45 -11.96 -4.43
N PRO A 173 12.78 -11.75 -4.28
CA PRO A 173 13.66 -12.80 -3.80
C PRO A 173 13.31 -13.29 -2.39
N ILE A 174 12.83 -12.40 -1.52
CA ILE A 174 12.41 -12.76 -0.16
C ILE A 174 11.10 -13.56 -0.23
N ARG A 175 10.09 -13.05 -0.94
CA ARG A 175 8.79 -13.73 -1.13
C ARG A 175 8.97 -15.16 -1.65
N ARG A 176 9.83 -15.34 -2.66
CA ARG A 176 10.11 -16.66 -3.25
C ARG A 176 10.72 -17.64 -2.25
N ALA A 177 11.56 -17.14 -1.34
CA ALA A 177 12.19 -17.97 -0.31
C ALA A 177 11.18 -18.41 0.78
N ILE A 178 10.23 -17.56 1.15
CA ILE A 178 9.31 -17.83 2.26
C ILE A 178 7.97 -18.44 1.81
N TYR A 179 7.51 -18.17 0.59
CA TYR A 179 6.25 -18.65 0.02
C TYR A 179 6.47 -19.41 -1.30
N PRO A 180 7.16 -20.57 -1.29
CA PRO A 180 7.51 -21.29 -2.53
C PRO A 180 6.29 -21.81 -3.33
N ASN A 181 5.12 -21.91 -2.70
CA ASN A 181 3.89 -22.45 -3.29
C ASN A 181 2.88 -21.37 -3.70
N GLU A 182 3.18 -20.08 -3.50
CA GLU A 182 2.32 -19.01 -4.01
C GLU A 182 2.46 -18.90 -5.53
N GLY A 183 1.33 -18.77 -6.24
CA GLY A 183 1.33 -18.57 -7.67
C GLY A 183 1.87 -17.18 -8.00
N TYR A 184 3.05 -17.12 -8.61
CA TYR A 184 3.66 -15.87 -9.06
C TYR A 184 3.10 -15.44 -10.41
N SER A 185 2.86 -14.14 -10.58
CA SER A 185 2.48 -13.57 -11.86
C SER A 185 3.60 -13.77 -12.89
N PHE A 186 3.28 -13.74 -14.18
CA PHE A 186 4.27 -13.88 -15.24
C PHE A 186 5.39 -12.82 -15.16
N GLN A 187 5.03 -11.59 -14.74
CA GLN A 187 5.99 -10.52 -14.50
C GLN A 187 6.94 -10.86 -13.34
N GLU A 188 6.40 -11.41 -12.24
CA GLU A 188 7.21 -11.84 -11.09
C GLU A 188 8.18 -12.98 -11.45
N LEU A 189 7.73 -13.92 -12.29
CA LEU A 189 8.58 -15.01 -12.80
C LEU A 189 9.73 -14.51 -13.67
N LEU A 190 9.48 -13.54 -14.55
CA LEU A 190 10.47 -12.90 -15.41
C LEU A 190 11.60 -12.25 -14.59
N PHE A 191 11.26 -11.46 -13.58
CA PHE A 191 12.25 -10.80 -12.72
C PHE A 191 12.95 -11.76 -11.75
N SER A 192 12.30 -12.83 -11.31
CA SER A 192 12.88 -13.82 -10.39
C SER A 192 13.91 -14.75 -11.03
N SER A 193 13.99 -14.75 -12.36
CA SER A 193 14.85 -15.65 -13.09
C SER A 193 16.27 -15.07 -13.16
N GLU A 194 17.24 -15.76 -12.56
CA GLU A 194 18.67 -15.56 -12.84
C GLU A 194 18.98 -15.64 -14.36
N ILE A 195 18.04 -16.23 -15.12
CA ILE A 195 17.94 -16.20 -16.58
C ILE A 195 18.06 -14.76 -17.13
N SER A 196 17.57 -13.72 -16.46
CA SER A 196 17.68 -12.35 -17.01
C SER A 196 19.14 -11.86 -17.16
N LYS A 197 20.03 -12.18 -16.20
CA LYS A 197 21.45 -11.77 -16.26
C LYS A 197 22.30 -12.75 -17.06
N ASP A 198 22.06 -14.04 -16.92
CA ASP A 198 22.80 -15.06 -17.66
C ASP A 198 22.44 -15.09 -19.13
N LEU A 199 21.18 -14.83 -19.52
CA LEU A 199 20.78 -14.74 -20.92
C LEU A 199 21.30 -13.46 -21.58
N GLN A 200 21.36 -12.34 -20.86
CA GLN A 200 21.99 -11.10 -21.35
C GLN A 200 23.49 -11.29 -21.63
N ASN A 201 24.19 -12.04 -20.77
CA ASN A 201 25.62 -12.36 -20.95
C ASN A 201 25.83 -13.48 -22.00
N GLN A 202 24.96 -14.49 -22.08
CA GLN A 202 25.05 -15.59 -23.04
C GLN A 202 24.72 -15.18 -24.48
N ILE A 203 23.81 -14.21 -24.69
CA ILE A 203 23.52 -13.62 -26.00
C ILE A 203 24.73 -12.81 -26.52
N ALA A 204 25.54 -12.24 -25.62
CA ALA A 204 26.74 -11.49 -25.97
C ALA A 204 27.95 -12.39 -26.32
N GLU A 205 28.03 -13.63 -25.79
CA GLU A 205 29.28 -14.38 -25.85
C GLU A 205 29.34 -15.60 -26.79
N ASN A 206 28.27 -16.33 -27.13
CA ASN A 206 28.48 -17.61 -27.86
C ASN A 206 27.45 -18.00 -28.93
N HIS A 207 27.82 -17.70 -30.18
CA HIS A 207 27.64 -18.62 -31.31
C HIS A 207 28.40 -19.94 -31.04
N HIS A 208 27.85 -21.06 -31.51
CA HIS A 208 28.32 -22.46 -31.37
C HIS A 208 28.07 -23.15 -30.00
N ASP A 209 27.05 -24.00 -29.92
CA ASP A 209 27.19 -25.45 -30.21
C ASP A 209 25.84 -26.18 -30.00
N LEU A 210 25.56 -27.17 -30.85
CA LEU A 210 24.23 -27.69 -31.18
C LEU A 210 24.08 -29.17 -30.80
N LYS A 211 23.28 -29.48 -29.76
CA LYS A 211 22.41 -30.68 -29.69
C LYS A 211 21.58 -30.81 -28.40
N SER A 212 21.98 -30.26 -27.25
CA SER A 212 21.09 -30.14 -26.07
C SER A 212 20.20 -28.90 -26.15
N LYS A 213 20.72 -27.81 -26.74
CA LYS A 213 19.98 -26.56 -27.01
C LYS A 213 18.76 -26.75 -27.92
N SER A 214 18.69 -27.79 -28.75
CA SER A 214 17.56 -27.94 -29.69
C SER A 214 16.24 -28.27 -28.99
N GLN A 215 16.26 -28.99 -27.86
CA GLN A 215 15.03 -29.28 -27.11
C GLN A 215 14.53 -28.05 -26.34
N GLU A 216 15.44 -27.29 -25.74
CA GLU A 216 15.12 -26.04 -25.05
C GLU A 216 14.70 -24.93 -26.04
N ILE A 217 15.37 -24.82 -27.19
CA ILE A 217 14.98 -23.89 -28.27
C ILE A 217 13.61 -24.27 -28.83
N ASN A 218 13.33 -25.56 -29.04
CA ASN A 218 12.01 -26.00 -29.49
C ASN A 218 10.92 -25.72 -28.45
N MET A 219 11.20 -25.91 -27.16
CA MET A 219 10.24 -25.61 -26.10
C MET A 219 10.02 -24.10 -25.95
N MET A 220 11.07 -23.29 -26.10
CA MET A 220 10.98 -21.82 -26.11
C MET A 220 10.24 -21.29 -27.33
N GLN A 221 10.47 -21.86 -28.51
CA GLN A 221 9.73 -21.53 -29.73
C GLN A 221 8.25 -21.90 -29.61
N GLN A 222 7.95 -23.05 -29.00
CA GLN A 222 6.57 -23.46 -28.73
C GLN A 222 5.89 -22.55 -27.71
N LEU A 223 6.59 -22.14 -26.64
CA LEU A 223 6.07 -21.16 -25.68
C LEU A 223 5.82 -19.80 -26.33
N GLN A 224 6.74 -19.35 -27.18
CA GLN A 224 6.59 -18.09 -27.90
C GLN A 224 5.43 -18.15 -28.89
N GLN A 225 5.24 -19.26 -29.59
CA GLN A 225 4.11 -19.48 -30.48
C GLN A 225 2.79 -19.46 -29.70
N ASN A 226 2.70 -20.18 -28.57
CA ASN A 226 1.53 -20.17 -27.70
C ASN A 226 1.23 -18.77 -27.15
N LEU A 227 2.26 -17.98 -26.78
CA LEU A 227 2.08 -16.60 -26.35
C LEU A 227 1.54 -15.71 -27.48
N THR A 228 2.01 -15.94 -28.71
CA THR A 228 1.55 -15.20 -29.88
C THR A 228 0.09 -15.54 -30.18
N GLU A 229 -0.30 -16.81 -30.06
CA GLU A 229 -1.69 -17.28 -30.18
C GLU A 229 -2.58 -16.71 -29.06
N LEU A 230 -2.12 -16.69 -27.82
CA LEU A 230 -2.88 -16.08 -26.72
C LEU A 230 -3.04 -14.57 -26.92
N SER A 231 -2.02 -13.88 -27.43
CA SER A 231 -2.09 -12.44 -27.72
C SER A 231 -3.07 -12.14 -28.87
N SER A 232 -3.15 -13.00 -29.89
CA SER A 232 -4.09 -12.84 -30.99
C SER A 232 -5.52 -13.17 -30.56
N ILE A 233 -5.70 -14.17 -29.70
CA ILE A 233 -6.99 -14.49 -29.08
C ILE A 233 -7.47 -13.32 -28.22
N LYS A 234 -6.60 -12.76 -27.36
CA LYS A 234 -6.92 -11.60 -26.53
C LYS A 234 -7.36 -10.42 -27.40
N LYS A 235 -6.57 -10.08 -28.43
CA LYS A 235 -6.88 -8.99 -29.35
C LYS A 235 -8.22 -9.19 -30.07
N LYS A 236 -8.51 -10.42 -30.50
CA LYS A 236 -9.81 -10.76 -31.09
C LYS A 236 -10.96 -10.50 -30.12
N TYR A 237 -10.83 -10.89 -28.85
CA TYR A 237 -11.86 -10.61 -27.85
C TYR A 237 -12.03 -9.12 -27.57
N GLU A 238 -10.93 -8.35 -27.53
CA GLU A 238 -10.97 -6.89 -27.41
C GLU A 238 -11.70 -6.26 -28.60
N ASP A 239 -11.40 -6.68 -29.83
CA ASP A 239 -12.06 -6.22 -31.05
C ASP A 239 -13.56 -6.59 -31.06
N ASP A 240 -13.92 -7.81 -30.63
CA ASP A 240 -15.32 -8.27 -30.55
C ASP A 240 -16.12 -7.45 -29.52
N ILE A 241 -15.52 -7.14 -28.36
CA ILE A 241 -16.14 -6.28 -27.34
C ILE A 241 -16.32 -4.86 -27.88
N GLN A 242 -15.31 -4.29 -28.54
CA GLN A 242 -15.38 -2.95 -29.10
C GLN A 242 -16.47 -2.85 -30.18
N ASN A 243 -16.56 -3.86 -31.05
CA ASN A 243 -17.60 -3.94 -32.07
C ASN A 243 -19.01 -4.04 -31.45
N PHE A 244 -19.17 -4.84 -30.38
CA PHE A 244 -20.42 -4.96 -29.66
C PHE A 244 -20.84 -3.62 -29.02
N ILE A 245 -19.91 -2.91 -28.38
CA ILE A 245 -20.15 -1.58 -27.81
C ILE A 245 -20.57 -0.59 -28.90
N ASN A 246 -19.83 -0.53 -30.00
CA ASN A 246 -20.12 0.36 -31.13
C ASN A 246 -21.50 0.06 -31.75
N GLN A 247 -21.86 -1.22 -31.90
CA GLN A 247 -23.18 -1.62 -32.37
C GLN A 247 -24.28 -1.11 -31.42
N LYS A 248 -24.13 -1.34 -30.11
CA LYS A 248 -25.12 -0.92 -29.11
C LYS A 248 -25.23 0.60 -29.00
N LEU A 249 -24.13 1.32 -29.15
CA LEU A 249 -24.14 2.79 -29.24
C LEU A 249 -24.88 3.27 -30.49
N SER A 250 -24.70 2.62 -31.64
CA SER A 250 -25.42 2.97 -32.86
C SER A 250 -26.92 2.68 -32.76
N GLU A 251 -27.32 1.56 -32.14
CA GLU A 251 -28.72 1.25 -31.83
C GLU A 251 -29.33 2.34 -30.93
N PHE A 252 -28.63 2.73 -29.87
CA PHE A 252 -29.07 3.78 -28.95
C PHE A 252 -29.20 5.16 -29.63
N HIS A 253 -28.26 5.54 -30.50
CA HIS A 253 -28.35 6.78 -31.27
C HIS A 253 -29.59 6.82 -32.18
N ASN A 254 -29.91 5.70 -32.82
CA ASN A 254 -31.07 5.58 -33.70
C ASN A 254 -32.40 5.67 -32.92
N GLU A 255 -32.43 5.23 -31.67
CA GLU A 255 -33.61 5.33 -30.81
C GLU A 255 -33.78 6.70 -30.15
N VAL A 256 -32.70 7.42 -29.85
CA VAL A 256 -32.74 8.64 -29.01
C VAL A 256 -32.58 9.95 -29.80
N ASN A 257 -32.18 9.92 -31.08
CA ASN A 257 -32.03 11.10 -31.96
C ASN A 257 -31.25 12.28 -31.32
N LEU A 258 -30.24 11.96 -30.49
CA LEU A 258 -29.30 12.91 -29.91
C LEU A 258 -27.86 12.50 -30.27
N PRO A 259 -26.97 13.44 -30.62
CA PRO A 259 -25.59 13.13 -30.98
C PRO A 259 -24.74 12.90 -29.72
N ILE A 260 -24.25 11.68 -29.51
CA ILE A 260 -23.32 11.33 -28.41
C ILE A 260 -21.95 11.07 -29.05
N GLN A 261 -20.96 11.89 -28.72
CA GLN A 261 -19.67 11.86 -29.44
C GLN A 261 -18.58 11.00 -28.81
N TYR A 262 -18.70 10.48 -27.58
CA TYR A 262 -17.66 9.59 -27.02
C TYR A 262 -18.15 8.76 -25.84
N LEU A 263 -17.73 7.49 -25.77
CA LEU A 263 -17.88 6.60 -24.62
C LEU A 263 -16.48 6.15 -24.19
N ASP A 264 -16.04 6.55 -23.00
CA ASP A 264 -14.80 6.05 -22.41
C ASP A 264 -15.13 4.83 -21.54
N VAL A 265 -14.43 3.71 -21.77
CA VAL A 265 -14.71 2.43 -21.09
C VAL A 265 -13.44 1.96 -20.41
N ASP A 266 -13.39 2.12 -19.10
CA ASP A 266 -12.36 1.49 -18.26
C ASP A 266 -12.74 0.02 -18.02
N ILE A 267 -11.90 -0.90 -18.50
CA ILE A 267 -12.05 -2.34 -18.31
C ILE A 267 -11.06 -2.80 -17.23
N ASP A 268 -11.55 -2.93 -16.00
CA ASP A 268 -10.75 -3.50 -14.90
C ASP A 268 -10.79 -5.03 -14.92
N ASN A 269 -9.61 -5.65 -14.99
CA ASN A 269 -9.45 -7.10 -14.87
C ASN A 269 -9.15 -7.49 -13.42
N VAL A 270 -10.19 -7.92 -12.67
CA VAL A 270 -10.01 -8.45 -11.32
C VAL A 270 -9.78 -9.96 -11.37
N GLN A 271 -8.57 -10.40 -11.00
CA GLN A 271 -8.22 -11.81 -10.94
C GLN A 271 -8.69 -12.40 -9.60
N ASN A 272 -9.83 -13.11 -9.62
CA ASN A 272 -10.30 -13.84 -8.44
C ASN A 272 -10.19 -15.35 -8.69
N ASN A 273 -9.58 -16.05 -7.73
CA ASN A 273 -9.14 -17.44 -7.86
C ASN A 273 -10.22 -18.34 -8.50
N LYS A 274 -9.90 -18.82 -9.72
CA LYS A 274 -10.61 -19.81 -10.57
C LYS A 274 -11.67 -19.31 -11.56
N ARG A 275 -11.93 -18.01 -11.75
CA ARG A 275 -12.70 -17.50 -12.90
C ARG A 275 -12.25 -16.09 -13.31
N TYR A 276 -11.87 -15.92 -14.57
CA TYR A 276 -11.82 -14.58 -15.18
C TYR A 276 -13.26 -14.05 -15.23
N LYS A 277 -13.54 -12.97 -14.49
CA LYS A 277 -14.76 -12.18 -14.64
C LYS A 277 -14.33 -10.76 -15.00
N THR A 278 -14.72 -10.31 -16.18
CA THR A 278 -14.63 -8.90 -16.56
C THR A 278 -15.76 -8.18 -15.86
N HIS A 279 -15.44 -7.23 -14.98
CA HIS A 279 -16.42 -6.31 -14.40
C HIS A 279 -16.32 -5.00 -15.19
N VAL A 280 -17.45 -4.52 -15.71
CA VAL A 280 -17.56 -3.16 -16.23
C VAL A 280 -18.03 -2.31 -15.06
N SER A 281 -17.14 -1.51 -14.48
CA SER A 281 -17.33 -0.86 -13.19
C SER A 281 -18.01 0.50 -13.29
N ASN A 282 -17.89 1.23 -14.41
CA ASN A 282 -18.50 2.55 -14.55
C ASN A 282 -18.90 2.87 -16.00
N PHE A 283 -20.13 3.37 -16.19
CA PHE A 283 -20.55 4.02 -17.44
C PHE A 283 -20.76 5.51 -17.13
N LYS A 284 -19.96 6.42 -17.71
CA LYS A 284 -20.24 7.85 -17.70
C LYS A 284 -20.78 8.28 -19.07
N ILE A 285 -22.05 8.64 -19.14
CA ILE A 285 -22.67 9.21 -20.34
C ILE A 285 -22.61 10.74 -20.22
N HIS A 286 -21.79 11.39 -21.05
CA HIS A 286 -21.83 12.84 -21.19
C HIS A 286 -22.85 13.21 -22.30
N ILE A 287 -24.00 13.74 -21.90
CA ILE A 287 -25.00 14.30 -22.83
C ILE A 287 -24.76 15.79 -22.91
N ASN A 288 -24.33 16.29 -24.06
CA ASN A 288 -24.27 17.72 -24.32
C ASN A 288 -25.60 18.14 -24.94
N LEU A 289 -26.38 18.94 -24.20
CA LEU A 289 -27.57 19.61 -24.73
C LEU A 289 -27.11 20.97 -25.28
N GLU A 290 -26.99 21.08 -26.61
CA GLU A 290 -27.01 22.40 -27.24
C GLU A 290 -28.46 22.92 -27.17
N ILE A 291 -28.65 24.06 -26.50
CA ILE A 291 -29.89 24.85 -26.53
C ILE A 291 -29.78 25.87 -27.66
#